data_AF-A0A969WGD6-F1
#
_entry.id   AF-A0A969WGD6-F1
#
_cell.length_a   1.000
_cell.length_b   1.000
_cell.length_c   1.000
_cell.angle_alpha   90.00
_cell.angle_beta   90.00
_cell.angle_gamma   90.00
#
_symmetry.space_group_name_H-M   'P 1'
#
loop_
_entity.id
_entity.type
_entity.pdbx_description
1 polymer ?
#
loop_
_entity_poly.entity_id
_entity_poly.type
_entity_poly.pdbx_seq_one_letter_code
_entity_poly.pdbx_strand_id
1 'polypeptide(L)'
;MEKLHTFLKERKGFDNPKWNGERTLELLRSIRSSPALSERYATIYNQAVVLLVSYFGSAIADIFRHGAARGLERNDPDILEAELKIRVGEVVGLGSSASEQIGDLLIQKDGITFQDMQSTHRAFQKYFKVDLETDETVKNVIVGQACRHALVHDGGKANHRIIRQIRNATPRTLKPNLSQGEQIRFSISEVEMLSNEMRTYIQTLVTKMADG
;
A
#
# COMPACT_ATOMS: atom_id res chain seq x y z
N MET A 1 -16.01 21.19 14.95
CA MET A 1 -16.50 22.51 14.54
C MET A 1 -17.83 22.44 13.80
N GLU A 2 -17.99 21.62 12.75
CA GLU A 2 -19.31 21.51 12.06
C GLU A 2 -20.44 21.05 12.98
N LYS A 3 -20.23 19.96 13.73
CA LYS A 3 -21.20 19.50 14.75
C LYS A 3 -21.54 20.56 15.80
N LEU A 4 -20.60 21.44 16.12
CA LEU A 4 -20.79 22.53 17.09
C LEU A 4 -21.62 23.67 16.48
N HIS A 5 -21.36 24.03 15.22
CA HIS A 5 -22.17 25.01 14.49
C HIS A 5 -23.62 24.57 14.35
N THR A 6 -23.86 23.33 13.88
CA THR A 6 -25.20 22.75 13.74
C THR A 6 -25.94 22.78 15.08
N PHE A 7 -25.26 22.37 16.16
CA PHE A 7 -25.84 22.43 17.51
C PHE A 7 -26.20 23.86 17.96
N LEU A 8 -25.32 24.84 17.75
CA LEU A 8 -25.54 26.23 18.18
C LEU A 8 -26.63 26.93 17.36
N LYS A 9 -26.72 26.65 16.06
CA LYS A 9 -27.74 27.21 15.17
C LYS A 9 -29.11 26.56 15.41
N GLU A 10 -29.18 25.24 15.36
CA GLU A 10 -30.46 24.51 15.36
C GLU A 10 -31.03 24.27 16.77
N ARG A 11 -30.19 24.04 17.78
CA ARG A 11 -30.67 23.74 19.15
C ARG A 11 -30.59 24.90 20.12
N LYS A 12 -29.74 25.90 19.86
CA LYS A 12 -29.58 27.07 20.75
C LYS A 12 -30.08 28.37 20.14
N GLY A 13 -30.54 28.36 18.88
CA GLY A 13 -31.15 29.53 18.22
C GLY A 13 -30.17 30.69 18.00
N PHE A 14 -28.86 30.41 17.97
CA PHE A 14 -27.87 31.44 17.65
C PHE A 14 -27.83 31.67 16.14
N ASP A 15 -28.68 32.56 15.65
CA ASP A 15 -28.78 32.88 14.21
C ASP A 15 -27.65 33.80 13.72
N ASN A 16 -26.96 34.49 14.63
CA ASN A 16 -25.84 35.34 14.25
C ASN A 16 -24.62 34.49 13.82
N PRO A 17 -24.12 34.61 12.58
CA PRO A 17 -23.01 33.81 12.04
C PRO A 17 -21.69 33.88 12.83
N LYS A 18 -21.51 34.92 13.66
CA LYS A 18 -20.34 35.05 14.55
C LYS A 18 -20.47 34.21 15.82
N TRP A 19 -21.70 33.99 16.29
CA TRP A 19 -22.00 33.32 17.57
C TRP A 19 -22.19 31.82 17.40
N ASN A 20 -22.59 31.38 16.20
CA ASN A 20 -22.70 29.96 15.85
C ASN A 20 -21.46 29.41 15.13
N GLY A 21 -20.40 30.21 14.97
CA GLY A 21 -19.14 29.79 14.34
C GLY A 21 -19.19 29.58 12.82
N GLU A 22 -20.27 29.95 12.14
CA GLU A 22 -20.45 29.84 10.68
C GLU A 22 -19.33 30.59 9.94
N ARG A 23 -19.03 31.82 10.34
CA ARG A 23 -17.98 32.63 9.71
C ARG A 23 -16.58 32.03 9.88
N THR A 24 -16.32 31.40 11.03
CA THR A 24 -15.05 30.70 11.28
C THR A 24 -14.96 29.43 10.43
N LEU A 25 -16.06 28.70 10.27
CA LEU A 25 -16.15 27.54 9.38
C LEU A 25 -15.94 27.91 7.91
N GLU A 26 -16.58 28.98 7.44
CA GLU A 26 -16.38 29.52 6.10
C GLU A 26 -14.93 29.93 5.88
N LEU A 27 -14.31 30.61 6.86
CA LEU A 27 -12.91 30.99 6.78
C LEU A 27 -12.01 29.75 6.66
N LEU A 28 -12.20 28.75 7.53
CA LEU A 28 -11.45 27.49 7.49
C LEU A 28 -11.65 26.73 6.17
N ARG A 29 -12.88 26.69 5.65
CA ARG A 29 -13.19 26.12 4.34
C ARG A 29 -12.48 26.88 3.23
N SER A 30 -12.51 28.22 3.25
CA SER A 30 -11.86 29.08 2.25
C SER A 30 -10.33 28.93 2.25
N ILE A 31 -9.72 28.79 3.43
CA ILE A 31 -8.29 28.51 3.58
C ILE A 31 -7.98 27.13 2.98
N ARG A 32 -8.78 26.11 3.30
CA ARG A 32 -8.58 24.75 2.78
C ARG A 32 -8.82 24.63 1.27
N SER A 33 -9.76 25.41 0.73
CA SER A 33 -10.11 25.42 -0.69
C SER A 33 -9.27 26.41 -1.51
N SER A 34 -8.36 27.16 -0.88
CA SER A 34 -7.42 28.02 -1.59
C SER A 34 -6.59 27.17 -2.55
N PRO A 35 -6.50 27.52 -3.85
CA PRO A 35 -5.76 26.74 -4.84
C PRO A 35 -4.33 26.43 -4.39
N ALA A 36 -3.62 27.44 -3.87
CA ALA A 36 -2.24 27.31 -3.42
C ALA A 36 -2.06 26.31 -2.26
N LEU A 37 -3.03 26.26 -1.33
CA LEU A 37 -3.01 25.29 -0.22
C LEU A 37 -3.44 23.91 -0.70
N SER A 38 -4.45 23.81 -1.55
CA SER A 38 -4.94 22.53 -2.07
C SER A 38 -3.88 21.79 -2.89
N GLU A 39 -3.08 22.49 -3.69
CA GLU A 39 -1.96 21.90 -4.44
C GLU A 39 -0.83 21.40 -3.52
N ARG A 40 -0.51 22.16 -2.47
CA ARG A 40 0.46 21.74 -1.45
C ARG A 40 -0.02 20.50 -0.70
N TYR A 41 -1.29 20.47 -0.31
CA TYR A 41 -1.88 19.29 0.34
C TYR A 41 -1.89 18.07 -0.58
N ALA A 42 -2.29 18.23 -1.85
CA ALA A 42 -2.25 17.14 -2.82
C ALA A 42 -0.83 16.58 -2.98
N THR A 43 0.19 17.45 -2.99
CA THR A 43 1.59 17.04 -3.01
C THR A 43 1.96 16.22 -1.76
N ILE A 44 1.58 16.69 -0.58
CA ILE A 44 1.82 15.99 0.69
C ILE A 44 1.13 14.61 0.69
N TYR A 45 -0.13 14.55 0.28
CA TYR A 45 -0.90 13.29 0.24
C TYR A 45 -0.33 12.31 -0.78
N ASN A 46 0.09 12.79 -1.96
CA ASN A 46 0.79 11.96 -2.94
C ASN A 46 2.10 11.38 -2.37
N GLN A 47 2.89 12.19 -1.66
CA GLN A 47 4.11 11.69 -1.00
C GLN A 47 3.80 10.71 0.14
N ALA A 48 2.72 10.92 0.88
CA ALA A 48 2.24 9.96 1.88
C ALA A 48 1.91 8.61 1.24
N VAL A 49 1.26 8.59 0.06
CA VAL A 49 1.04 7.33 -0.69
C VAL A 49 2.35 6.68 -1.11
N VAL A 50 3.32 7.45 -1.61
CA VAL A 50 4.63 6.90 -2.00
C VAL A 50 5.31 6.21 -0.82
N LEU A 51 5.35 6.87 0.34
CA LEU A 51 5.93 6.32 1.56
C LEU A 51 5.16 5.10 2.07
N LEU A 52 3.82 5.17 2.07
CA LEU A 52 2.94 4.10 2.53
C LEU A 52 3.13 2.83 1.69
N VAL A 53 3.13 2.96 0.36
CA VAL A 53 3.36 1.82 -0.56
C VAL A 53 4.77 1.26 -0.41
N SER A 54 5.77 2.13 -0.23
CA SER A 54 7.15 1.71 0.02
C SER A 54 7.29 0.92 1.31
N TYR A 55 6.68 1.40 2.40
CA TYR A 55 6.66 0.72 3.69
C TYR A 55 5.92 -0.61 3.60
N PHE A 56 4.77 -0.66 2.94
CA PHE A 56 4.00 -1.89 2.72
C PHE A 56 4.82 -2.97 2.01
N GLY A 57 5.51 -2.62 0.92
CA GLY A 57 6.39 -3.56 0.23
C GLY A 57 7.52 -4.08 1.12
N SER A 58 8.11 -3.23 1.96
CA SER A 58 9.13 -3.65 2.93
C SER A 58 8.56 -4.61 3.98
N ALA A 59 7.39 -4.29 4.54
CA ALA A 59 6.75 -5.11 5.55
C ALA A 59 6.40 -6.51 5.02
N ILE A 60 5.92 -6.62 3.76
CA ILE A 60 5.70 -7.92 3.13
C ILE A 60 7.01 -8.67 2.93
N ALA A 61 8.10 -7.98 2.55
CA ALA A 61 9.41 -8.60 2.42
C ALA A 61 9.89 -9.19 3.75
N ASP A 62 9.68 -8.48 4.86
CA ASP A 62 10.04 -8.96 6.19
C ASP A 62 9.23 -10.18 6.60
N ILE A 63 7.92 -10.18 6.32
CA ILE A 63 7.05 -11.35 6.52
C ILE A 63 7.54 -12.54 5.68
N PHE A 64 7.90 -12.31 4.41
CA PHE A 64 8.44 -13.34 3.53
C PHE A 64 9.75 -13.93 4.08
N ARG A 65 10.68 -13.08 4.53
CA ARG A 65 11.95 -13.51 5.14
C ARG A 65 11.72 -14.38 6.37
N HIS A 66 10.84 -13.94 7.27
CA HIS A 66 10.48 -14.71 8.46
C HIS A 66 9.81 -16.04 8.10
N GLY A 67 8.93 -16.05 7.09
CA GLY A 67 8.34 -17.28 6.56
C GLY A 67 9.39 -18.25 6.05
N ALA A 68 10.35 -17.77 5.25
CA ALA A 68 11.42 -18.60 4.69
C ALA A 68 12.35 -19.17 5.78
N ALA A 69 12.72 -18.36 6.77
CA ALA A 69 13.53 -18.80 7.91
C ALA A 69 12.83 -19.93 8.67
N ARG A 70 11.55 -19.75 8.99
CA ARG A 70 10.73 -20.75 9.69
C ARG A 70 10.51 -22.01 8.85
N GLY A 71 10.32 -21.87 7.54
CA GLY A 71 10.21 -23.00 6.62
C GLY A 71 11.50 -23.83 6.59
N LEU A 72 12.67 -23.18 6.57
CA LEU A 72 13.96 -23.86 6.65
C LEU A 72 14.12 -24.62 7.99
N GLU A 73 13.78 -23.99 9.12
CA GLU A 73 13.82 -24.62 10.45
C GLU A 73 12.90 -25.85 10.55
N ARG A 74 11.78 -25.83 9.83
CA ARG A 74 10.80 -26.93 9.77
C ARG A 74 11.12 -28.00 8.71
N ASN A 75 12.19 -27.84 7.95
CA ASN A 75 12.51 -28.67 6.78
C ASN A 75 11.38 -28.72 5.74
N ASP A 76 10.77 -27.57 5.44
CA ASP A 76 9.73 -27.45 4.42
C ASP A 76 10.30 -27.83 3.03
N PRO A 77 9.73 -28.84 2.33
CA PRO A 77 10.19 -29.26 1.01
C PRO A 77 10.25 -28.13 -0.01
N ASP A 78 9.30 -27.20 0.01
CA ASP A 78 9.27 -26.11 -0.99
C ASP A 78 10.44 -25.12 -0.84
N ILE A 79 10.96 -24.99 0.39
CA ILE A 79 12.15 -24.20 0.69
C ILE A 79 13.42 -25.01 0.38
N LEU A 80 13.46 -26.30 0.75
CA LEU A 80 14.63 -27.16 0.59
C LEU A 80 14.92 -27.56 -0.86
N GLU A 81 13.88 -27.75 -1.67
CA GLU A 81 14.00 -28.07 -3.10
C GLU A 81 14.24 -26.81 -3.96
N ALA A 82 14.26 -25.62 -3.36
CA ALA A 82 14.51 -24.39 -4.09
C ALA A 82 15.97 -24.32 -4.56
N GLU A 83 16.18 -24.41 -5.87
CA GLU A 83 17.50 -24.21 -6.46
C GLU A 83 17.94 -22.74 -6.37
N LEU A 84 19.08 -22.51 -5.72
CA LEU A 84 19.69 -21.19 -5.56
C LEU A 84 21.00 -21.10 -6.33
N LYS A 85 21.14 -20.06 -7.17
CA LYS A 85 22.40 -19.76 -7.84
C LYS A 85 23.24 -18.83 -6.95
N ILE A 86 24.07 -19.42 -6.10
CA ILE A 86 24.86 -18.73 -5.08
C ILE A 86 26.33 -18.70 -5.50
N ARG A 87 27.04 -17.59 -5.25
CA ARG A 87 28.51 -17.54 -5.43
C ARG A 87 29.20 -18.28 -4.30
N VAL A 88 30.34 -18.93 -4.57
CA VAL A 88 31.10 -19.67 -3.53
C VAL A 88 31.43 -18.79 -2.31
N GLY A 89 31.71 -17.50 -2.50
CA GLY A 89 31.95 -16.57 -1.39
C GLY A 89 30.72 -16.30 -0.51
N GLU A 90 29.51 -16.36 -1.07
CA GLU A 90 28.25 -16.23 -0.32
C GLU A 90 27.96 -17.51 0.49
N VAL A 91 28.34 -18.69 -0.03
CA VAL A 91 28.26 -19.97 0.70
C VAL A 91 29.10 -19.95 1.98
N VAL A 92 30.29 -19.37 1.93
CA VAL A 92 31.16 -19.22 3.12
C VAL A 92 30.54 -18.29 4.18
N GLY A 93 29.79 -17.27 3.74
CA GLY A 93 29.08 -16.34 4.61
C GLY A 93 27.76 -16.86 5.18
N LEU A 94 27.20 -17.95 4.64
CA LEU A 94 25.93 -18.51 5.10
C LEU A 94 26.07 -19.19 6.46
N GLY A 95 27.11 -20.01 6.66
CA GLY A 95 27.50 -20.59 7.95
C GLY A 95 26.33 -20.90 8.91
N SER A 96 26.39 -20.33 10.12
CA SER A 96 25.32 -20.44 11.13
C SER A 96 24.15 -19.47 10.93
N SER A 97 24.21 -18.57 9.94
CA SER A 97 23.20 -17.54 9.64
C SER A 97 22.33 -17.88 8.42
N ALA A 98 22.30 -19.16 8.00
CA ALA A 98 21.58 -19.57 6.80
C ALA A 98 20.07 -19.24 6.87
N SER A 99 19.44 -19.40 8.03
CA SER A 99 18.04 -19.04 8.25
C SER A 99 17.78 -17.53 8.17
N GLU A 100 18.76 -16.68 8.49
CA GLU A 100 18.62 -15.24 8.38
C GLU A 100 18.73 -14.76 6.92
N GLN A 101 19.50 -15.45 6.10
CA GLN A 101 19.81 -15.05 4.72
C GLN A 101 18.93 -15.73 3.66
N ILE A 102 18.29 -16.87 3.97
CA ILE A 102 17.54 -17.66 2.99
C ILE A 102 16.42 -16.86 2.31
N GLY A 103 15.72 -16.00 3.06
CA GLY A 103 14.66 -15.15 2.51
C GLY A 103 15.18 -14.20 1.44
N ASP A 104 16.32 -13.55 1.69
CA ASP A 104 16.93 -12.63 0.72
C ASP A 104 17.47 -13.37 -0.52
N LEU A 105 18.03 -14.57 -0.33
CA LEU A 105 18.49 -15.40 -1.44
C LEU A 105 17.32 -15.82 -2.35
N LEU A 106 16.18 -16.20 -1.78
CA LEU A 106 14.97 -16.54 -2.54
C LEU A 106 14.41 -15.32 -3.29
N ILE A 107 14.35 -14.15 -2.62
CA ILE A 107 13.93 -12.89 -3.22
C ILE A 107 14.82 -12.54 -4.42
N GLN A 108 16.14 -12.61 -4.26
CA GLN A 108 17.09 -12.28 -5.30
C GLN A 108 17.02 -13.27 -6.47
N LYS A 109 16.93 -14.56 -6.18
CA LYS A 109 16.93 -15.63 -7.19
C LYS A 109 15.71 -15.58 -8.09
N ASP A 110 14.53 -15.34 -7.53
CA ASP A 110 13.28 -15.24 -8.30
C ASP A 110 12.99 -13.80 -8.78
N GLY A 111 13.82 -12.82 -8.42
CA GLY A 111 13.59 -11.41 -8.75
C GLY A 111 12.27 -10.88 -8.15
N ILE A 112 11.94 -11.32 -6.93
CA ILE A 112 10.66 -11.01 -6.29
C ILE A 112 10.62 -9.52 -5.94
N THR A 113 9.54 -8.86 -6.36
CA THR A 113 9.18 -7.52 -5.90
C THR A 113 7.85 -7.58 -5.15
N PHE A 114 7.80 -6.92 -4.00
CA PHE A 114 6.57 -6.76 -3.20
C PHE A 114 5.85 -5.43 -3.47
N GLN A 115 6.25 -4.74 -4.53
CA GLN A 115 5.58 -3.54 -5.06
C GLN A 115 4.53 -3.89 -6.13
N ASP A 116 4.34 -5.18 -6.41
CA ASP A 116 3.36 -5.70 -7.36
C ASP A 116 2.65 -6.91 -6.75
N MET A 117 1.33 -6.82 -6.55
CA MET A 117 0.57 -7.87 -5.88
C MET A 117 0.61 -9.21 -6.61
N GLN A 118 0.71 -9.22 -7.93
CA GLN A 118 0.80 -10.47 -8.68
C GLN A 118 2.13 -11.19 -8.42
N SER A 119 3.24 -10.46 -8.33
CA SER A 119 4.53 -10.97 -7.90
C SER A 119 4.46 -11.48 -6.46
N THR A 120 3.87 -10.69 -5.55
CA THR A 120 3.68 -11.09 -4.14
C THR A 120 2.90 -12.41 -4.02
N HIS A 121 1.72 -12.52 -4.63
CA HIS A 121 0.87 -13.71 -4.53
C HIS A 121 1.59 -14.94 -5.08
N ARG A 122 2.27 -14.82 -6.22
CA ARG A 122 3.05 -15.93 -6.79
C ARG A 122 4.17 -16.39 -5.87
N ALA A 123 4.88 -15.46 -5.21
CA ALA A 123 5.94 -15.80 -4.28
C ALA A 123 5.41 -16.56 -3.06
N PHE A 124 4.35 -16.05 -2.41
CA PHE A 124 3.75 -16.69 -1.24
C PHE A 124 3.12 -18.05 -1.56
N GLN A 125 2.45 -18.18 -2.72
CA GLN A 125 1.91 -19.45 -3.16
C GLN A 125 3.02 -20.48 -3.45
N LYS A 126 4.12 -20.04 -4.07
CA LYS A 126 5.23 -20.93 -4.42
C LYS A 126 5.93 -21.48 -3.18
N TYR A 127 6.28 -20.61 -2.24
CA TYR A 127 7.19 -20.94 -1.14
C TYR A 127 6.48 -21.34 0.16
N PHE A 128 5.22 -20.95 0.34
CA PHE A 128 4.48 -21.20 1.57
C PHE A 128 3.10 -21.81 1.34
N LYS A 129 2.74 -22.13 0.08
CA LYS A 129 1.42 -22.64 -0.32
C LYS A 129 0.25 -21.75 0.15
N VAL A 130 0.52 -20.47 0.38
CA VAL A 130 -0.49 -19.50 0.81
C VAL A 130 -1.17 -18.90 -0.42
N ASP A 131 -2.42 -19.30 -0.63
CA ASP A 131 -3.25 -18.73 -1.69
C ASP A 131 -3.92 -17.44 -1.22
N LEU A 132 -3.76 -16.38 -1.98
CA LEU A 132 -4.26 -15.04 -1.67
C LEU A 132 -5.26 -14.63 -2.74
N GLU A 133 -6.51 -14.51 -2.34
CA GLU A 133 -7.60 -14.10 -3.23
C GLU A 133 -7.44 -12.64 -3.68
N THR A 134 -7.95 -12.33 -4.86
CA THR A 134 -7.99 -10.95 -5.37
C THR A 134 -9.35 -10.32 -5.08
N ASP A 135 -9.54 -9.91 -3.84
CA ASP A 135 -10.73 -9.21 -3.35
C ASP A 135 -10.64 -7.69 -3.62
N GLU A 136 -11.60 -6.92 -3.08
CA GLU A 136 -11.58 -5.45 -3.22
C GLU A 136 -10.35 -4.81 -2.55
N THR A 137 -9.94 -5.32 -1.37
CA THR A 137 -8.73 -4.91 -0.64
C THR A 137 -7.51 -4.95 -1.55
N VAL A 138 -7.26 -6.11 -2.17
CA VAL A 138 -6.12 -6.32 -3.05
C VAL A 138 -6.20 -5.42 -4.28
N LYS A 139 -7.41 -5.23 -4.86
CA LYS A 139 -7.59 -4.33 -6.01
C LYS A 139 -7.25 -2.88 -5.67
N ASN A 140 -7.64 -2.39 -4.50
CA ASN A 140 -7.27 -1.06 -4.02
C ASN A 140 -5.75 -0.93 -3.79
N VAL A 141 -5.12 -1.95 -3.22
CA VAL A 141 -3.65 -2.00 -3.04
C VAL A 141 -2.92 -1.98 -4.39
N ILE A 142 -3.37 -2.74 -5.38
CA ILE A 142 -2.81 -2.75 -6.75
C ILE A 142 -2.81 -1.33 -7.33
N VAL A 143 -3.91 -0.58 -7.14
CA VAL A 143 -4.01 0.80 -7.63
C VAL A 143 -3.05 1.73 -6.90
N GLY A 144 -2.94 1.62 -5.57
CA GLY A 144 -1.95 2.38 -4.80
C GLY A 144 -0.51 2.13 -5.26
N GLN A 145 -0.15 0.86 -5.47
CA GLN A 145 1.13 0.44 -6.01
C GLN A 145 1.41 0.98 -7.41
N ALA A 146 0.43 0.90 -8.32
CA ALA A 146 0.55 1.45 -9.67
C ALA A 146 0.72 2.97 -9.63
N CYS A 147 -0.06 3.68 -8.80
CA CYS A 147 0.04 5.14 -8.66
C CYS A 147 1.41 5.59 -8.14
N ARG A 148 2.04 4.86 -7.21
CA ARG A 148 3.40 5.17 -6.72
C ARG A 148 4.39 5.38 -7.87
N HIS A 149 4.34 4.52 -8.89
CA HIS A 149 5.25 4.65 -10.04
C HIS A 149 5.13 6.02 -10.72
N ALA A 150 3.92 6.46 -11.06
CA ALA A 150 3.73 7.75 -11.72
C ALA A 150 4.04 8.92 -10.79
N LEU A 151 3.74 8.82 -9.51
CA LEU A 151 4.04 9.86 -8.54
C LEU A 151 5.55 10.11 -8.41
N VAL A 152 6.37 9.06 -8.54
CA VAL A 152 7.83 9.16 -8.44
C VAL A 152 8.49 9.50 -9.77
N HIS A 153 8.00 8.94 -10.89
CA HIS A 153 8.73 8.98 -12.17
C HIS A 153 8.05 9.78 -13.29
N ASP A 154 6.73 9.99 -13.25
CA ASP A 154 5.95 10.55 -14.37
C ASP A 154 5.28 11.90 -14.03
N GLY A 155 5.85 12.65 -13.08
CA GLY A 155 5.27 13.93 -12.62
C GLY A 155 3.87 13.80 -12.02
N GLY A 156 3.50 12.60 -11.57
CA GLY A 156 2.18 12.27 -11.06
C GLY A 156 1.09 12.14 -12.12
N LYS A 157 1.41 11.97 -13.40
CA LYS A 157 0.41 11.71 -14.45
C LYS A 157 0.20 10.22 -14.68
N ALA A 158 -1.06 9.80 -14.77
CA ALA A 158 -1.41 8.43 -15.12
C ALA A 158 -0.98 8.11 -16.55
N ASN A 159 0.03 7.25 -16.72
CA ASN A 159 0.51 6.82 -18.03
C ASN A 159 -0.12 5.48 -18.45
N HIS A 160 0.19 5.05 -19.67
CA HIS A 160 -0.30 3.78 -20.20
C HIS A 160 0.12 2.57 -19.33
N ARG A 161 1.27 2.64 -18.65
CA ARG A 161 1.73 1.58 -17.75
C ARG A 161 0.77 1.37 -16.59
N ILE A 162 0.36 2.45 -15.92
CA ILE A 162 -0.61 2.40 -14.81
C ILE A 162 -1.94 1.85 -15.28
N ILE A 163 -2.49 2.38 -16.37
CA ILE A 163 -3.79 1.96 -16.89
C ILE A 163 -3.78 0.46 -17.20
N ARG A 164 -2.70 -0.05 -17.78
CA ARG A 164 -2.53 -1.48 -18.03
C ARG A 164 -2.44 -2.29 -16.73
N GLN A 165 -1.71 -1.81 -15.72
CA GLN A 165 -1.58 -2.49 -14.43
C GLN A 165 -2.92 -2.59 -13.68
N ILE A 166 -3.71 -1.52 -13.66
CA ILE A 166 -4.98 -1.48 -12.91
C ILE A 166 -6.17 -2.04 -13.69
N ARG A 167 -6.00 -2.43 -14.96
CA ARG A 167 -7.09 -2.89 -15.83
C ARG A 167 -7.90 -4.03 -15.21
N ASN A 168 -7.23 -4.96 -14.54
CA ASN A 168 -7.86 -6.11 -13.91
C ASN A 168 -8.31 -5.83 -12.46
N ALA A 169 -8.03 -4.64 -11.92
CA ALA A 169 -8.44 -4.21 -10.59
C ALA A 169 -9.81 -3.50 -10.64
N THR A 170 -10.83 -4.19 -11.15
CA THR A 170 -12.21 -3.67 -11.26
C THR A 170 -13.21 -4.73 -10.76
N PRO A 171 -14.28 -4.36 -10.01
CA PRO A 171 -14.53 -3.05 -9.40
C PRO A 171 -13.52 -2.72 -8.30
N ARG A 172 -13.35 -1.43 -8.01
CA ARG A 172 -12.50 -0.89 -6.95
C ARG A 172 -13.08 0.43 -6.43
N THR A 173 -12.76 0.78 -5.19
CA THR A 173 -13.20 2.03 -4.56
C THR A 173 -12.13 3.12 -4.60
N LEU A 174 -10.85 2.75 -4.60
CA LEU A 174 -9.75 3.70 -4.76
C LEU A 174 -9.55 4.08 -6.23
N LYS A 175 -9.64 5.37 -6.56
CA LYS A 175 -9.49 5.88 -7.94
C LYS A 175 -10.29 5.06 -8.98
N PRO A 176 -11.63 4.96 -8.84
CA PRO A 176 -12.46 4.04 -9.63
C PRO A 176 -12.39 4.34 -11.14
N ASN A 177 -12.22 5.61 -11.52
CA ASN A 177 -12.30 6.07 -12.91
C ASN A 177 -10.98 6.68 -13.43
N LEU A 178 -9.83 6.25 -12.90
CA LEU A 178 -8.53 6.79 -13.31
C LEU A 178 -8.28 6.60 -14.81
N SER A 179 -8.05 7.71 -15.52
CA SER A 179 -7.88 7.74 -16.97
C SER A 179 -6.45 8.10 -17.40
N GLN A 180 -6.03 7.68 -18.59
CA GLN A 180 -4.71 8.03 -19.12
C GLN A 180 -4.57 9.55 -19.28
N GLY A 181 -3.43 10.10 -18.87
CA GLY A 181 -3.11 11.53 -18.90
C GLY A 181 -3.63 12.33 -17.70
N GLU A 182 -4.47 11.72 -16.86
CA GLU A 182 -5.03 12.36 -15.67
C GLU A 182 -3.93 12.64 -14.62
N GLN A 183 -3.99 13.81 -13.98
CA GLN A 183 -3.12 14.13 -12.87
C GLN A 183 -3.60 13.38 -11.62
N ILE A 184 -2.76 12.50 -11.11
CA ILE A 184 -3.01 11.77 -9.87
C ILE A 184 -2.94 12.74 -8.70
N ARG A 185 -4.05 12.87 -7.98
CA ARG A 185 -4.19 13.69 -6.79
C ARG A 185 -4.90 12.90 -5.72
N PHE A 186 -4.18 12.44 -4.70
CA PHE A 186 -4.79 11.78 -3.56
C PHE A 186 -5.41 12.80 -2.59
N SER A 187 -6.53 12.46 -2.00
CA SER A 187 -7.08 13.12 -0.81
C SER A 187 -6.61 12.40 0.45
N ILE A 188 -6.74 13.06 1.61
CA ILE A 188 -6.46 12.42 2.91
C ILE A 188 -7.30 11.16 3.14
N SER A 189 -8.58 11.17 2.75
CA SER A 189 -9.46 10.01 2.91
C SER A 189 -9.03 8.83 2.05
N GLU A 190 -8.49 9.09 0.86
CA GLU A 190 -7.94 8.05 -0.02
C GLU A 190 -6.62 7.48 0.54
N VAL A 191 -5.79 8.30 1.18
CA VAL A 191 -4.58 7.84 1.88
C VAL A 191 -4.95 6.94 3.06
N GLU A 192 -5.91 7.37 3.89
CA GLU A 192 -6.40 6.60 5.03
C GLU A 192 -7.05 5.28 4.60
N MET A 193 -7.86 5.31 3.54
CA MET A 193 -8.44 4.11 2.92
C MET A 193 -7.32 3.14 2.51
N LEU A 194 -6.37 3.58 1.68
CA LEU A 194 -5.27 2.73 1.21
C LEU A 194 -4.45 2.16 2.38
N SER A 195 -4.21 2.95 3.43
CA SER A 195 -3.51 2.49 4.64
C SER A 195 -4.28 1.38 5.34
N ASN A 196 -5.61 1.50 5.44
CA ASN A 196 -6.44 0.46 6.05
C ASN A 196 -6.45 -0.80 5.20
N GLU A 197 -6.62 -0.69 3.88
CA GLU A 197 -6.58 -1.85 2.97
C GLU A 197 -5.25 -2.60 3.05
N MET A 198 -4.12 -1.86 3.07
CA MET A 198 -2.79 -2.46 3.24
C MET A 198 -2.62 -3.18 4.58
N ARG A 199 -3.17 -2.61 5.67
CA ARG A 199 -3.14 -3.27 6.99
C ARG A 199 -4.00 -4.53 7.01
N THR A 200 -5.21 -4.46 6.45
CA THR A 200 -6.11 -5.62 6.32
C THR A 200 -5.41 -6.73 5.54
N TYR A 201 -4.79 -6.40 4.40
CA TYR A 201 -4.04 -7.38 3.62
C TYR A 201 -2.91 -8.03 4.42
N ILE A 202 -2.10 -7.24 5.13
CA ILE A 202 -1.02 -7.78 5.98
C ILE A 202 -1.58 -8.70 7.07
N GLN A 203 -2.69 -8.33 7.71
CA GLN A 203 -3.32 -9.15 8.74
C GLN A 203 -3.78 -10.49 8.15
N THR A 204 -4.49 -10.47 7.02
CA THR A 204 -4.92 -11.69 6.31
C THR A 204 -3.72 -12.57 5.94
N LEU A 205 -2.66 -11.96 5.43
CA LEU A 205 -1.43 -12.67 5.05
C LEU A 205 -0.79 -13.36 6.27
N VAL A 206 -0.62 -12.64 7.37
CA VAL A 206 -0.03 -13.17 8.60
C VAL A 206 -0.87 -14.30 9.18
N THR A 207 -2.20 -14.18 9.18
CA THR A 207 -3.10 -15.26 9.62
C THR A 207 -2.92 -16.50 8.76
N LYS A 208 -2.95 -16.38 7.43
CA LYS A 208 -2.76 -17.53 6.54
C LYS A 208 -1.37 -18.18 6.68
N MET A 209 -0.33 -17.38 6.94
CA MET A 209 1.02 -17.87 7.22
C MET A 209 1.15 -18.55 8.59
N ALA A 210 0.28 -18.25 9.54
CA ALA A 210 0.26 -18.90 10.85
C ALA A 210 -0.50 -20.24 10.84
N ASP A 211 -1.51 -20.35 9.98
CA ASP A 211 -2.33 -21.54 9.79
C ASP A 211 -1.65 -22.61 8.92
N GLY A 212 -0.57 -22.25 8.20
CA GLY A 212 0.33 -23.14 7.46
C GLY A 212 1.54 -23.64 8.27
#